data_AF-A0A6A6FP81-F1
#
_entry.id   AF-A0A6A6FP81-F1
#
_cell.length_a   1.000
_cell.length_b   1.000
_cell.length_c   1.000
_cell.angle_alpha   90.00
_cell.angle_beta   90.00
_cell.angle_gamma   90.00
#
_symmetry.space_group_name_H-M   'P 1'
#
loop_
_entity.id
_entity.type
_entity.pdbx_description
1 polymer ?
#
loop_
_entity_poly.entity_id
_entity_poly.type
_entity_poly.pdbx_seq_one_letter_code
_entity_poly.pdbx_strand_id
1 'polypeptide(L)'
;MIGIGDPGPLGRILIRGEAGHDTVPELYPEYGEPVIDKPGTGAFTYTDFDLLLRVKGVKNLIPCGVTTDVCVHSRMREATDRGYDCSLVKDACAATSPELHEFAIMSTTAEGGVLGVVSLAQYVIEGIEHGLEAEIIVG
;
A
#
# COMPACT_ATOMS: atom_id res chain seq x y z
N MET A 1 -21.48 -14.44 12.06
CA MET A 1 -20.41 -13.91 11.21
C MET A 1 -20.60 -12.42 11.19
N ILE A 2 -19.55 -11.66 11.49
CA ILE A 2 -19.58 -10.19 11.41
C ILE A 2 -19.16 -9.82 9.98
N GLY A 3 -19.88 -8.91 9.34
CA GLY A 3 -19.68 -8.47 7.97
C GLY A 3 -19.44 -6.97 7.84
N ILE A 4 -19.17 -6.54 6.61
CA ILE A 4 -19.07 -5.11 6.26
C ILE A 4 -20.41 -4.43 6.56
N GLY A 5 -20.36 -3.29 7.25
CA GLY A 5 -21.54 -2.52 7.63
C GLY A 5 -22.17 -2.91 8.97
N ASP A 6 -21.80 -4.07 9.55
CA ASP A 6 -22.26 -4.45 10.88
C ASP A 6 -21.69 -3.49 11.95
N PRO A 7 -22.40 -3.29 13.08
CA PRO A 7 -21.91 -2.45 14.16
C PRO A 7 -20.67 -3.05 14.82
N GLY A 8 -19.66 -2.22 15.05
CA GLY A 8 -18.43 -2.54 15.77
C GLY A 8 -18.10 -1.50 16.86
N PRO A 9 -17.03 -1.72 17.63
CA PRO A 9 -16.64 -0.84 18.74
C PRO A 9 -16.24 0.58 18.29
N LEU A 10 -15.91 0.76 17.01
CA LEU A 10 -15.46 2.04 16.42
C LEU A 10 -16.39 2.51 15.29
N GLY A 11 -17.68 2.18 15.37
CA GLY A 11 -18.66 2.46 14.33
C GLY A 11 -18.92 1.26 13.43
N ARG A 12 -19.55 1.48 12.27
CA ARG A 12 -19.85 0.39 11.32
C ARG A 12 -18.59 -0.08 10.59
N ILE A 13 -18.43 -1.40 10.51
CA ILE A 13 -17.20 -2.02 10.02
C ILE A 13 -16.98 -1.73 8.53
N LEU A 14 -15.80 -1.18 8.22
CA LEU A 14 -15.36 -0.82 6.86
C LEU A 14 -16.29 0.17 6.13
N ILE A 15 -17.02 1.01 6.87
CA ILE A 15 -17.84 2.08 6.30
C ILE A 15 -17.11 3.42 6.39
N ARG A 16 -16.99 4.11 5.26
CA ARG A 16 -16.34 5.43 5.16
C ARG A 16 -16.95 6.44 6.11
N GLY A 17 -16.09 7.24 6.75
CA GLY A 17 -16.46 8.28 7.71
C GLY A 17 -16.72 7.78 9.13
N GLU A 18 -16.68 6.47 9.37
CA GLU A 18 -16.70 5.92 10.73
C GLU A 18 -15.29 5.95 11.32
N ALA A 19 -15.16 6.11 12.64
CA ALA A 19 -13.87 6.23 13.31
C ALA A 19 -12.94 5.04 13.06
N GLY A 20 -13.49 3.82 12.96
CA GLY A 20 -12.71 2.60 12.69
C GLY A 20 -12.30 2.42 11.23
N HIS A 21 -12.79 3.26 10.31
CA HIS A 21 -12.35 3.27 8.91
C HIS A 21 -11.23 4.29 8.66
N ASP A 22 -11.10 5.31 9.50
CA ASP A 22 -10.14 6.40 9.28
C ASP A 22 -8.69 5.97 9.54
N THR A 23 -7.75 6.78 9.02
CA THR A 23 -6.31 6.57 9.23
C THR A 23 -5.94 6.86 10.68
N VAL A 24 -5.01 6.08 11.24
CA VAL A 24 -4.53 6.29 12.62
C VAL A 24 -3.80 7.64 12.75
N PRO A 25 -3.88 8.32 13.91
CA PRO A 25 -3.31 9.67 14.07
C PRO A 25 -1.82 9.76 13.76
N GLU A 26 -1.04 8.72 14.04
CA GLU A 26 0.40 8.67 13.84
C GLU A 26 0.82 8.64 12.36
N LEU A 27 -0.11 8.30 11.46
CA LEU A 27 0.11 8.18 10.01
C LEU A 27 -0.92 8.99 9.22
N TYR A 28 -1.54 10.00 9.85
CA TYR A 28 -2.57 10.79 9.20
C TYR A 28 -1.98 11.57 8.02
N PRO A 29 -2.65 11.61 6.85
CA PRO A 29 -2.13 12.31 5.68
C PRO A 29 -1.88 13.80 5.95
N GLU A 30 -0.76 14.31 5.46
CA GLU A 30 -0.45 15.73 5.47
C GLU A 30 -1.19 16.48 4.34
N TYR A 31 -1.22 17.81 4.43
CA TYR A 31 -1.86 18.61 3.38
C TYR A 31 -1.20 18.40 2.01
N GLY A 32 -2.02 17.99 1.04
CA GLY A 32 -1.59 17.75 -0.34
C GLY A 32 -1.26 16.30 -0.66
N GLU A 33 -1.19 15.42 0.36
CA GLU A 33 -1.05 13.98 0.16
C GLU A 33 -2.38 13.39 -0.32
N PRO A 34 -2.43 12.74 -1.50
CA PRO A 34 -3.67 12.14 -1.99
C PRO A 34 -4.12 10.97 -1.11
N VAL A 35 -5.45 10.86 -0.91
CA VAL A 35 -6.09 9.74 -0.19
C VAL A 35 -6.99 8.97 -1.14
N ILE A 36 -6.81 7.65 -1.23
CA ILE A 36 -7.54 6.75 -2.13
C ILE A 36 -8.49 5.84 -1.34
N ASP A 37 -9.78 6.17 -1.37
CA ASP A 37 -10.84 5.30 -0.83
C ASP A 37 -11.12 4.11 -1.76
N LYS A 38 -10.43 2.98 -1.54
CA LYS A 38 -10.60 1.77 -2.36
C LYS A 38 -11.69 0.83 -1.81
N PRO A 39 -12.64 0.35 -2.64
CA PRO A 39 -13.64 -0.64 -2.22
C PRO A 39 -13.11 -2.09 -2.23
N GLY A 40 -11.92 -2.32 -2.81
CA GLY A 40 -11.30 -3.63 -2.92
C GLY A 40 -9.96 -3.74 -2.18
N THR A 41 -9.29 -4.89 -2.36
CA THR A 41 -7.95 -5.12 -1.78
C THR A 41 -6.89 -4.33 -2.55
N GLY A 42 -6.93 -4.39 -3.89
CA GLY A 42 -6.10 -3.58 -4.78
C GLY A 42 -6.54 -2.12 -4.81
N ALA A 43 -5.58 -1.22 -5.08
CA ALA A 43 -5.84 0.21 -5.10
C ALA A 43 -6.13 0.78 -6.49
N PHE A 44 -5.96 0.01 -7.56
CA PHE A 44 -6.22 0.46 -8.92
C PHE A 44 -7.67 0.22 -9.35
N THR A 45 -8.28 -0.85 -8.85
CA THR A 45 -9.60 -1.29 -9.29
C THR A 45 -10.70 -0.43 -8.66
N TYR A 46 -11.54 0.20 -9.49
CA TYR A 46 -12.62 1.12 -9.10
C TYR A 46 -12.17 2.40 -8.38
N THR A 47 -10.97 2.89 -8.68
CA THR A 47 -10.43 4.15 -8.17
C THR A 47 -9.84 4.97 -9.33
N ASP A 48 -9.41 6.19 -9.03
CA ASP A 48 -8.65 7.06 -9.91
C ASP A 48 -7.12 6.96 -9.71
N PHE A 49 -6.64 5.95 -8.99
CA PHE A 49 -5.24 5.83 -8.60
C PHE A 49 -4.27 5.80 -9.81
N ASP A 50 -4.59 5.04 -10.87
CA ASP A 50 -3.74 5.02 -12.08
C ASP A 50 -3.69 6.38 -12.78
N LEU A 51 -4.83 7.08 -12.83
CA LEU A 51 -4.91 8.40 -13.43
C LEU A 51 -4.05 9.40 -12.64
N LEU A 52 -4.16 9.38 -11.32
CA LEU A 52 -3.37 10.22 -10.43
C LEU A 52 -1.86 10.00 -10.61
N LEU A 53 -1.42 8.74 -10.62
CA LEU A 53 -0.02 8.38 -10.84
C LEU A 53 0.49 8.85 -12.22
N ARG A 54 -0.30 8.64 -13.28
CA ARG A 54 0.06 9.05 -14.64
C ARG A 54 0.14 10.57 -14.79
N VAL A 55 -0.80 11.32 -14.22
CA VAL A 55 -0.79 12.79 -14.24
C VAL A 55 0.47 13.34 -13.55
N LYS A 56 0.90 12.69 -12.47
CA LYS A 56 2.15 13.01 -11.75
C LYS A 56 3.41 12.46 -12.42
N GLY A 57 3.29 11.69 -13.49
CA GLY A 57 4.42 11.08 -14.19
C GLY A 57 5.15 10.00 -13.38
N VAL A 58 4.51 9.42 -12.38
CA VAL A 58 5.10 8.39 -11.50
C VAL A 58 5.45 7.14 -12.31
N LYS A 59 6.63 6.59 -12.05
CA LYS A 59 7.13 5.32 -12.64
C LYS A 59 7.48 4.28 -11.59
N ASN A 60 7.90 4.73 -10.42
CA ASN A 60 8.31 3.88 -9.31
C ASN A 60 7.30 3.99 -8.17
N LEU A 61 6.98 2.87 -7.55
CA LEU A 61 6.13 2.79 -6.37
C LEU A 61 6.86 2.09 -5.23
N ILE A 62 6.62 2.56 -4.01
CA ILE A 62 7.18 1.96 -2.79
C ILE A 62 6.00 1.48 -1.93
N PRO A 63 5.45 0.27 -2.17
CA PRO A 63 4.33 -0.23 -1.39
C PRO A 63 4.73 -0.51 0.07
N CYS A 64 3.93 -0.01 1.01
CA CYS A 64 4.01 -0.29 2.44
C CYS A 64 2.59 -0.39 3.06
N GLY A 65 2.50 -0.76 4.35
CA GLY A 65 1.25 -0.82 5.11
C GLY A 65 0.74 -2.23 5.37
N VAL A 66 -0.59 -2.38 5.51
CA VAL A 66 -1.21 -3.64 5.95
C VAL A 66 -2.45 -4.05 5.13
N THR A 67 -2.73 -5.34 4.97
CA THR A 67 -1.82 -6.46 5.25
C THR A 67 -0.87 -6.71 4.09
N THR A 68 0.33 -7.23 4.39
CA THR A 68 1.38 -7.49 3.39
C THR A 68 0.87 -8.39 2.28
N ASP A 69 0.23 -9.50 2.64
CA ASP A 69 -0.22 -10.56 1.74
C ASP A 69 -1.50 -10.24 0.96
N VAL A 70 -2.30 -9.28 1.43
CA VAL A 70 -3.59 -8.92 0.81
C VAL A 70 -3.51 -7.56 0.11
N CYS A 71 -3.71 -6.45 0.82
CA CYS A 71 -3.88 -5.13 0.20
C CYS A 71 -2.58 -4.63 -0.43
N VAL A 72 -1.45 -4.77 0.28
CA VAL A 72 -0.15 -4.31 -0.22
C VAL A 72 0.24 -5.11 -1.45
N HIS A 73 0.18 -6.44 -1.39
CA HIS A 73 0.57 -7.30 -2.51
C HIS A 73 -0.41 -7.27 -3.68
N SER A 74 -1.73 -7.10 -3.44
CA SER A 74 -2.71 -6.90 -4.53
C SER A 74 -2.39 -5.63 -5.30
N ARG A 75 -2.13 -4.51 -4.60
CA ARG A 75 -1.71 -3.25 -5.21
C ARG A 75 -0.41 -3.41 -6.00
N MET A 76 0.58 -4.10 -5.43
CA MET A 76 1.88 -4.34 -6.07
C MET A 76 1.72 -5.12 -7.38
N ARG A 77 0.93 -6.20 -7.38
CA ARG A 77 0.64 -6.97 -8.60
C ARG A 77 -0.06 -6.12 -9.66
N GLU A 78 -1.09 -5.38 -9.26
CA GLU A 78 -1.80 -4.47 -10.17
C GLU A 78 -0.87 -3.39 -10.75
N ALA A 79 0.08 -2.90 -9.96
CA ALA A 79 1.09 -1.93 -10.39
C ALA A 79 2.09 -2.52 -11.38
N THR A 80 2.66 -3.68 -11.09
CA THR A 80 3.60 -4.38 -11.99
C THR A 80 2.95 -4.66 -13.35
N ASP A 81 1.71 -5.17 -13.37
CA ASP A 81 0.96 -5.43 -14.61
C ASP A 81 0.73 -4.16 -15.45
N ARG A 82 0.76 -2.98 -14.82
CA ARG A 82 0.61 -1.67 -15.48
C ARG A 82 1.94 -1.02 -15.84
N GLY A 83 3.07 -1.67 -15.54
CA GLY A 83 4.41 -1.21 -15.88
C GLY A 83 5.04 -0.24 -14.87
N TYR A 84 4.59 -0.24 -13.61
CA TYR A 84 5.28 0.47 -12.54
C TYR A 84 6.37 -0.41 -11.91
N ASP A 85 7.53 0.17 -11.65
CA ASP A 85 8.61 -0.48 -10.92
C ASP A 85 8.33 -0.41 -9.42
N CYS A 86 8.30 -1.56 -8.73
CA CYS A 86 7.89 -1.63 -7.33
C CYS A 86 9.04 -2.04 -6.40
N SER A 87 9.16 -1.34 -5.25
CA SER A 87 10.06 -1.69 -4.15
C SER A 87 9.27 -1.91 -2.87
N LEU A 88 9.06 -3.17 -2.48
CA LEU A 88 8.33 -3.53 -1.25
C LEU A 88 9.20 -3.26 -0.02
N VAL A 89 8.73 -2.39 0.89
CA VAL A 89 9.45 -2.07 2.13
C VAL A 89 8.99 -3.01 3.24
N LYS A 90 9.70 -4.12 3.43
CA LYS A 90 9.18 -5.23 4.24
C LYS A 90 9.02 -4.90 5.72
N ASP A 91 9.89 -4.09 6.29
CA ASP A 91 9.85 -3.63 7.68
C ASP A 91 8.83 -2.50 7.92
N ALA A 92 8.23 -1.97 6.85
CA ALA A 92 7.07 -1.08 6.89
C ALA A 92 5.76 -1.82 6.52
N CYS A 93 5.76 -3.15 6.58
CA CYS A 93 4.62 -4.00 6.27
C CYS A 93 4.33 -5.00 7.40
N ALA A 94 3.07 -5.40 7.56
CA ALA A 94 2.71 -6.49 8.46
C ALA A 94 1.53 -7.31 7.92
N ALA A 95 1.42 -8.58 8.34
CA ALA A 95 0.29 -9.45 8.02
C ALA A 95 -0.30 -10.08 9.29
N THR A 96 -1.42 -10.78 9.16
CA THR A 96 -2.08 -11.47 10.27
C THR A 96 -1.29 -12.69 10.77
N SER A 97 -0.36 -13.21 9.98
CA SER A 97 0.62 -14.21 10.40
C SER A 97 2.00 -13.95 9.78
N PRO A 98 3.10 -14.35 10.46
CA PRO A 98 4.45 -14.22 9.91
C PRO A 98 4.65 -14.99 8.61
N GLU A 99 4.01 -16.15 8.45
CA GLU A 99 4.13 -16.99 7.26
C GLU A 99 3.52 -16.33 6.02
N LEU A 100 2.39 -15.63 6.18
CA LEU A 100 1.76 -14.87 5.11
C LEU A 100 2.60 -13.67 4.68
N HIS A 101 3.20 -12.97 5.66
CA HIS A 101 4.14 -11.88 5.40
C HIS A 101 5.36 -12.36 4.62
N GLU A 102 5.99 -13.44 5.07
CA GLU A 102 7.17 -14.01 4.42
C GLU A 102 6.85 -14.54 3.02
N PHE A 103 5.70 -15.20 2.84
CA PHE A 103 5.27 -15.67 1.52
C PHE A 103 5.13 -14.53 0.52
N ALA A 104 4.51 -13.42 0.92
CA ALA A 104 4.38 -12.24 0.06
C ALA A 104 5.75 -11.69 -0.37
N ILE A 105 6.69 -11.58 0.57
CA ILE A 105 8.07 -11.15 0.32
C ILE A 105 8.79 -12.11 -0.65
N MET A 106 8.74 -13.41 -0.37
CA MET A 106 9.38 -14.42 -1.24
C MET A 106 8.81 -14.37 -2.66
N SER A 107 7.48 -14.28 -2.79
CA SER A 107 6.81 -14.24 -4.07
C SER A 107 7.10 -12.96 -4.87
N THR A 108 7.43 -11.86 -4.19
CA THR A 108 7.86 -10.61 -4.84
C THR A 108 9.16 -10.81 -5.63
N THR A 109 10.14 -11.47 -5.02
CA THR A 109 11.47 -11.69 -5.59
C THR A 109 11.61 -12.95 -6.43
N ALA A 110 10.55 -13.77 -6.50
CA ALA A 110 10.53 -14.99 -7.31
C ALA A 110 10.80 -14.68 -8.79
N GLU A 111 11.29 -15.68 -9.53
CA GLU A 111 11.60 -15.58 -10.97
C GLU A 111 12.45 -14.34 -11.34
N GLY A 112 13.37 -13.94 -10.46
CA GLY A 112 14.27 -12.81 -10.68
C GLY A 112 13.67 -11.43 -10.38
N GLY A 113 12.63 -11.36 -9.53
CA GLY A 113 11.96 -10.10 -9.19
C GLY A 113 10.69 -9.86 -9.99
N VAL A 114 9.88 -10.90 -10.18
CA VAL A 114 8.69 -10.87 -11.04
C VAL A 114 7.67 -9.78 -10.68
N LEU A 115 7.61 -9.37 -9.41
CA LEU A 115 6.78 -8.24 -8.97
C LEU A 115 7.59 -6.98 -8.61
N GLY A 116 8.92 -7.07 -8.60
CA GLY A 116 9.82 -5.99 -8.22
C GLY A 116 10.91 -6.43 -7.25
N VAL A 117 11.36 -5.50 -6.41
CA VAL A 117 12.41 -5.72 -5.41
C VAL A 117 11.88 -5.57 -4.00
N VAL A 118 12.65 -6.03 -3.02
CA VAL A 118 12.36 -5.87 -1.58
C VAL A 118 13.45 -5.01 -0.97
N SER A 119 13.04 -4.03 -0.16
CA SER A 119 13.91 -3.08 0.53
C SER A 119 13.58 -3.01 2.03
N LEU A 120 14.38 -2.22 2.74
CA LEU A 120 14.16 -1.81 4.13
C LEU A 120 13.91 -0.30 4.19
N ALA A 121 13.15 0.15 5.18
CA ALA A 121 12.80 1.56 5.35
C ALA A 121 14.07 2.42 5.44
N GLN A 122 15.11 1.93 6.12
CA GLN A 122 16.41 2.62 6.21
C GLN A 122 16.99 3.00 4.85
N TYR A 123 16.90 2.13 3.83
CA TYR A 123 17.48 2.41 2.51
C TYR A 123 16.64 3.40 1.71
N VAL A 124 15.32 3.43 1.95
CA VAL A 124 14.44 4.45 1.37
C VAL A 124 14.75 5.81 1.97
N ILE A 125 14.89 5.88 3.30
CA ILE A 125 15.24 7.12 4.03
C ILE A 125 16.59 7.63 3.55
N GLU A 126 17.62 6.77 3.52
CA GLU A 126 18.94 7.12 2.98
C GLU A 126 18.82 7.64 1.54
N GLY A 127 18.03 7.00 0.68
CA GLY A 127 17.80 7.46 -0.68
C GLY A 127 17.24 8.89 -0.75
N ILE A 128 16.24 9.19 0.09
CA ILE A 128 15.61 10.52 0.15
C ILE A 128 16.61 11.56 0.66
N GLU A 129 17.39 11.25 1.69
CA GLU A 129 18.45 12.14 2.21
C GLU A 129 19.52 12.45 1.14
N HIS A 130 19.74 11.54 0.19
CA HIS A 130 20.65 11.73 -0.95
C HIS A 130 19.97 12.30 -2.21
N GLY A 131 18.74 12.82 -2.08
CA GLY A 131 18.05 13.56 -3.14
C GLY A 131 17.05 12.76 -3.98
N LEU A 132 16.64 11.56 -3.54
CA LEU A 132 15.49 10.88 -4.13
C LEU A 132 14.20 11.63 -3.77
N GLU A 133 13.45 12.04 -4.78
CA GLU A 133 12.12 12.63 -4.58
C GLU A 133 11.08 11.52 -4.35
N ALA A 134 10.28 11.68 -3.30
CA ALA A 134 9.18 10.77 -2.98
C ALA A 134 7.95 11.57 -2.57
N GLU A 135 6.78 11.08 -2.96
CA GLU A 135 5.48 11.62 -2.56
C GLU A 135 4.67 10.50 -1.91
N ILE A 136 3.98 10.83 -0.81
CA ILE A 136 3.14 9.88 -0.06
C ILE A 136 1.73 9.91 -0.65
N ILE A 137 1.19 8.72 -0.89
CA ILE A 137 -0.22 8.50 -1.25
C ILE A 137 -0.78 7.50 -0.26
N VAL A 138 -1.85 7.89 0.44
CA VAL A 138 -2.51 7.06 1.44
C VAL A 138 -3.68 6.32 0.80
N GLY A 139 -3.86 5.03 1.08
CA GLY A 139 -5.04 4.27 0.64
C GLY A 139 -4.95 2.78 0.78
#